data_AF-A0A0L8HFQ5-F1
#
_entry.id   AF-A0A0L8HFQ5-F1
#
_cell.length_a   1.000
_cell.length_b   1.000
_cell.length_c   1.000
_cell.angle_alpha   90.00
_cell.angle_beta   90.00
_cell.angle_gamma   90.00
#
_symmetry.space_group_name_H-M   'P 1'
#
loop_
_entity.id
_entity.type
_entity.pdbx_description
1 polymer ?
#
loop_
_entity_poly.entity_id
_entity_poly.type
_entity_poly.pdbx_seq_one_letter_code
_entity_poly.pdbx_strand_id
1 'polypeptide(L)'
;MAAPSLNLLQLPDAILLRIFTYLPIPDVYQLSKSSPKLHCLCYDQYVVSSLHLSCFHEMSKDIYKEIISNSCRHICKLNLNHCYWLPAQVVTEMVLKCQKVTDLHLIECKLRSHQLVQILAKNQLIRVFSCS
;
A
#
# COMPACT_ATOMS: atom_id res chain seq x y z
N MET A 1 -4.30 -43.44 -3.61
CA MET A 1 -5.23 -42.31 -3.82
C MET A 1 -4.46 -41.03 -3.52
N ALA A 2 -4.14 -40.24 -4.54
CA ALA A 2 -3.52 -38.93 -4.33
C ALA A 2 -4.55 -37.99 -3.71
N ALA A 3 -4.20 -37.27 -2.64
CA ALA A 3 -5.04 -36.21 -2.12
C ALA A 3 -5.36 -35.22 -3.26
N PRO A 4 -6.59 -34.70 -3.36
CA PRO A 4 -6.89 -33.67 -4.35
C PRO A 4 -5.88 -32.54 -4.16
N SER A 5 -5.12 -32.24 -5.21
CA SER A 5 -4.20 -31.11 -5.19
C SER A 5 -5.04 -29.85 -5.02
N LEU A 6 -5.02 -29.31 -3.81
CA LEU A 6 -5.75 -28.10 -3.49
C LEU A 6 -5.09 -26.94 -4.25
N ASN A 7 -5.75 -26.48 -5.31
CA ASN A 7 -5.31 -25.30 -6.04
C ASN A 7 -5.90 -24.07 -5.34
N LEU A 8 -5.02 -23.20 -4.83
CA LEU A 8 -5.39 -21.95 -4.15
C LEU A 8 -6.43 -21.15 -4.96
N LEU A 9 -6.35 -21.16 -6.30
CA LEU A 9 -7.24 -20.40 -7.18
C LEU A 9 -8.68 -20.91 -7.21
N GLN A 10 -8.92 -22.15 -6.74
CA GLN A 10 -10.27 -22.75 -6.62
C GLN A 10 -11.01 -22.29 -5.36
N LEU A 11 -10.32 -21.65 -4.40
CA LEU A 11 -10.97 -21.07 -3.24
C LEU A 11 -11.87 -19.89 -3.67
N PRO A 12 -13.00 -19.67 -2.98
CA PRO A 12 -13.81 -18.48 -3.17
C PRO A 12 -13.02 -17.20 -2.90
N ASP A 13 -13.29 -16.15 -3.67
CA ASP A 13 -12.56 -14.88 -3.60
C ASP A 13 -12.62 -14.25 -2.19
N ALA A 14 -13.75 -14.39 -1.48
CA ALA A 14 -13.88 -13.90 -0.11
C ALA A 14 -12.88 -14.57 0.86
N ILE A 15 -12.58 -15.85 0.67
CA ILE A 15 -11.59 -16.58 1.48
C ILE A 15 -10.18 -16.13 1.11
N LEU A 16 -9.90 -15.96 -0.18
CA LEU A 16 -8.61 -15.45 -0.67
C LEU A 16 -8.33 -14.03 -0.14
N LEU A 17 -9.31 -13.13 -0.25
CA LEU A 17 -9.22 -11.78 0.31
C LEU A 17 -8.93 -11.82 1.81
N ARG A 18 -9.64 -12.68 2.56
CA ARG A 18 -9.41 -12.85 4.00
C ARG A 18 -7.99 -13.35 4.29
N ILE A 19 -7.45 -14.25 3.49
CA ILE A 19 -6.06 -14.72 3.62
C ILE A 19 -5.09 -13.56 3.34
N PHE A 20 -5.28 -12.81 2.26
CA PHE A 20 -4.38 -11.73 1.85
C PHE A 20 -4.32 -10.59 2.86
N THR A 21 -5.38 -10.34 3.63
CA THR A 21 -5.36 -9.35 4.72
C THR A 21 -4.36 -9.66 5.85
N TYR A 22 -3.89 -10.91 5.96
CA TYR A 22 -2.88 -11.29 6.96
C TYR A 22 -1.45 -11.35 6.39
N LEU A 23 -1.27 -11.14 5.09
CA LEU A 23 0.03 -11.22 4.45
C LEU A 23 0.76 -9.86 4.53
N PRO A 24 2.08 -9.87 4.74
CA PRO A 24 2.87 -8.65 4.63
C PRO A 24 2.90 -8.17 3.17
N ILE A 25 3.07 -6.87 2.97
CA ILE A 25 3.00 -6.25 1.64
C ILE A 25 3.97 -6.87 0.60
N PRO A 26 5.23 -7.23 0.94
CA PRO A 26 6.08 -7.92 -0.02
C PRO A 26 5.45 -9.20 -0.58
N ASP A 27 4.81 -10.01 0.25
CA ASP A 27 4.16 -11.26 -0.17
C ASP A 27 2.94 -10.99 -1.03
N VAL A 28 2.11 -10.00 -0.65
CA VAL A 28 0.97 -9.53 -1.46
C VAL A 28 1.45 -9.07 -2.84
N TYR A 29 2.55 -8.31 -2.90
CA TYR A 29 3.14 -7.87 -4.15
C TYR A 29 3.62 -9.05 -5.01
N GLN A 30 4.31 -10.03 -4.44
CA GLN A 30 4.74 -11.22 -5.18
C GLN A 30 3.56 -12.05 -5.68
N LEU A 31 2.53 -12.26 -4.85
CA LEU A 31 1.30 -12.95 -5.25
C LEU A 31 0.61 -12.23 -6.41
N SER A 32 0.61 -10.90 -6.41
CA SER A 32 0.02 -10.10 -7.49
C SER A 32 0.69 -10.32 -8.86
N LYS A 33 1.93 -10.85 -8.90
CA LYS A 33 2.65 -11.18 -10.14
C LYS A 33 2.38 -12.59 -10.66
N SER A 34 1.78 -13.46 -9.85
CA SER A 34 1.63 -14.89 -10.16
C SER A 34 0.45 -15.22 -11.08
N SER A 35 -0.64 -14.44 -11.04
CA SER A 35 -1.78 -14.61 -11.94
C SER A 35 -2.65 -13.35 -12.03
N PRO A 36 -3.43 -13.16 -13.13
CA PRO A 36 -4.36 -12.04 -13.24
C PRO A 36 -5.45 -12.02 -12.16
N LYS A 37 -5.94 -13.19 -11.75
CA LYS A 37 -6.93 -13.30 -10.66
C LYS A 37 -6.34 -12.79 -9.34
N LEU A 38 -5.14 -13.25 -8.99
CA LEU A 38 -4.47 -12.83 -7.76
C LEU A 38 -4.07 -11.35 -7.82
N HIS A 39 -3.70 -10.84 -9.00
CA HIS A 39 -3.46 -9.41 -9.20
C HIS A 39 -4.67 -8.57 -8.79
N CYS A 40 -5.85 -8.88 -9.30
CA CYS A 40 -7.08 -8.15 -8.95
C CYS A 40 -7.39 -8.24 -7.45
N LEU A 41 -7.27 -9.43 -6.86
CA LEU A 41 -7.60 -9.65 -5.44
C LEU A 41 -6.58 -9.00 -4.49
N CYS A 42 -5.29 -8.97 -4.83
CA CYS A 42 -4.24 -8.36 -4.00
C CYS A 42 -4.40 -6.84 -3.89
N TYR A 43 -5.03 -6.19 -4.87
CA TYR A 43 -5.27 -4.74 -4.88
C TYR A 43 -6.72 -4.36 -4.58
N ASP A 44 -7.52 -5.32 -4.13
CA ASP A 44 -8.89 -5.07 -3.68
C ASP A 44 -8.91 -4.22 -2.39
N GLN A 45 -9.94 -3.39 -2.23
CA GLN A 45 -10.12 -2.50 -1.09
C GLN A 45 -10.06 -3.21 0.27
N TYR A 46 -10.47 -4.47 0.37
CA TYR A 46 -10.37 -5.23 1.62
C TYR A 46 -8.92 -5.49 2.04
N VAL A 47 -8.00 -5.59 1.08
CA VAL A 47 -6.57 -5.86 1.32
C VAL A 47 -5.79 -4.55 1.48
N VAL A 48 -6.02 -3.56 0.61
CA VAL A 48 -5.14 -2.38 0.51
C VAL A 48 -5.71 -1.10 1.13
N SER A 49 -6.85 -1.16 1.82
CA SER A 49 -7.40 0.03 2.50
C SER A 49 -6.51 0.56 3.62
N SER A 50 -5.70 -0.30 4.25
CA SER A 50 -4.72 0.07 5.26
C SER A 50 -3.34 -0.46 4.86
N LEU A 51 -2.52 0.39 4.24
CA LEU A 51 -1.18 0.03 3.81
C LEU A 51 -0.12 0.50 4.80
N HIS A 52 0.62 -0.47 5.32
CA HIS A 52 1.80 -0.26 6.13
C HIS A 52 3.03 -0.57 5.28
N LEU A 53 3.72 0.49 4.85
CA LEU A 53 4.90 0.46 3.99
C LEU A 53 6.15 0.92 4.76
N SER A 54 6.17 0.74 6.08
CA SER A 54 7.29 1.11 6.93
C SER A 54 8.48 0.15 6.77
N CYS A 55 9.69 0.69 6.60
CA CYS A 55 10.95 -0.04 6.77
C CYS A 55 11.20 -1.32 5.92
N PHE A 56 10.59 -1.49 4.73
CA PHE A 56 11.02 -2.58 3.84
C PHE A 56 12.24 -2.14 3.01
N HIS A 57 13.44 -2.23 3.60
CA HIS A 57 14.70 -1.87 2.92
C HIS A 57 15.02 -2.81 1.73
N GLU A 58 14.38 -3.98 1.68
CA GLU A 58 14.55 -4.95 0.58
C GLU A 58 13.77 -4.57 -0.68
N MET A 59 12.80 -3.66 -0.59
CA MET A 59 11.98 -3.25 -1.74
C MET A 59 12.45 -1.92 -2.33
N SER A 60 12.61 -1.87 -3.65
CA SER A 60 13.02 -0.66 -4.36
C SER A 60 11.92 0.40 -4.35
N LYS A 61 12.30 1.67 -4.57
CA LYS A 61 11.36 2.79 -4.73
C LYS A 61 10.29 2.55 -5.80
N ASP A 62 10.62 1.78 -6.83
CA ASP A 62 9.74 1.53 -7.97
C ASP A 62 8.63 0.54 -7.61
N ILE A 63 8.93 -0.43 -6.74
CA ILE A 63 7.93 -1.35 -6.19
C ILE A 63 6.90 -0.58 -5.34
N TYR A 64 7.34 0.34 -4.49
CA TYR A 64 6.42 1.21 -3.73
C TYR A 64 5.54 2.03 -4.68
N LYS A 65 6.11 2.56 -5.78
CA LYS A 65 5.35 3.35 -6.76
C LYS A 65 4.29 2.49 -7.43
N GLU A 66 4.61 1.25 -7.75
CA GLU A 66 3.70 0.31 -8.36
C GLU A 66 2.55 -0.04 -7.40
N ILE A 67 2.86 -0.45 -6.16
CA ILE A 67 1.86 -0.81 -5.14
C ILE A 67 0.88 0.35 -4.91
N ILE A 68 1.41 1.56 -4.71
CA ILE A 68 0.58 2.75 -4.52
C ILE A 68 -0.25 3.05 -5.77
N SER A 69 0.31 2.94 -6.97
CA SER A 69 -0.43 3.24 -8.20
C SER A 69 -1.59 2.27 -8.45
N ASN A 70 -1.42 1.00 -8.07
CA ASN A 70 -2.48 -0.02 -8.18
C ASN A 70 -3.54 0.12 -7.07
N SER A 71 -3.17 0.68 -5.91
CA SER A 71 -4.02 0.72 -4.72
C SER A 71 -4.66 2.09 -4.43
N CYS A 72 -4.18 3.17 -5.06
CA CYS A 72 -4.41 4.55 -4.62
C CYS A 72 -5.88 4.96 -4.43
N ARG A 73 -6.80 4.34 -5.17
CA ARG A 73 -8.26 4.63 -5.10
C ARG A 73 -8.95 4.03 -3.89
N HIS A 74 -8.28 3.11 -3.20
CA HIS A 74 -8.80 2.34 -2.07
C HIS A 74 -8.06 2.61 -0.75
N ILE A 75 -6.86 3.19 -0.80
CA ILE A 75 -6.07 3.50 0.41
C ILE A 75 -6.79 4.57 1.25
N CYS A 76 -7.14 4.20 2.47
CA CYS A 76 -7.68 5.09 3.51
C CYS A 76 -6.64 5.36 4.59
N LYS A 77 -5.79 4.38 4.90
CA LYS A 77 -4.69 4.51 5.87
C LYS A 77 -3.36 4.22 5.18
N LEU A 78 -2.44 5.18 5.25
CA LEU A 78 -1.12 5.08 4.64
C LEU A 78 -0.04 5.38 5.67
N ASN A 79 0.79 4.39 5.94
CA ASN A 79 1.95 4.54 6.81
C ASN A 79 3.22 4.35 5.99
N LEU A 80 4.01 5.42 5.88
CA LEU A 80 5.34 5.46 5.27
C LEU A 80 6.40 5.87 6.30
N ASN A 81 6.16 5.60 7.59
CA ASN A 81 7.12 5.90 8.64
C ASN A 81 8.46 5.22 8.34
N HIS A 82 9.55 5.89 8.72
CA HIS A 82 10.92 5.39 8.58
C HIS A 82 11.34 5.14 7.11
N CYS A 83 10.63 5.70 6.14
CA CYS A 83 11.03 5.71 4.73
C CYS A 83 12.06 6.83 4.41
N TYR A 84 13.07 7.04 5.27
CA TYR A 84 14.10 8.09 5.08
C TYR A 84 14.96 7.89 3.83
N TRP A 85 14.97 6.69 3.26
CA TRP A 85 15.68 6.35 2.04
C TRP A 85 14.91 6.77 0.77
N LEU A 86 13.59 6.99 0.86
CA LEU A 86 12.80 7.49 -0.26
C LEU A 86 13.02 8.99 -0.48
N PRO A 87 13.21 9.44 -1.75
CA PRO A 87 13.25 10.86 -2.04
C PRO A 87 11.92 11.53 -1.68
N ALA A 88 11.99 12.73 -1.11
CA ALA A 88 10.84 13.51 -0.69
C ALA A 88 9.78 13.69 -1.80
N GLN A 89 10.25 13.91 -3.03
CA GLN A 89 9.41 14.04 -4.22
C GLN A 89 8.60 12.77 -4.51
N VAL A 90 9.23 11.60 -4.34
CA VAL A 90 8.59 10.31 -4.56
C VAL A 90 7.49 10.07 -3.53
N VAL A 91 7.76 10.33 -2.25
CA VAL A 91 6.76 10.26 -1.17
C VAL A 91 5.58 11.19 -1.47
N THR A 92 5.89 12.44 -1.86
CA THR A 92 4.87 13.44 -2.19
C THR A 92 3.98 12.97 -3.35
N GLU A 93 4.56 12.50 -4.44
CA GLU A 93 3.83 11.94 -5.61
C GLU A 93 2.93 10.77 -5.23
N MET A 94 3.42 9.85 -4.40
CA MET A 94 2.65 8.69 -3.94
C MET A 94 1.43 9.13 -3.12
N VAL A 95 1.63 9.99 -2.14
CA VAL A 95 0.56 10.44 -1.25
C VAL A 95 -0.49 11.25 -2.03
N LEU A 96 -0.06 12.11 -2.97
CA LEU A 96 -0.98 12.91 -3.79
C LEU A 96 -1.88 12.07 -4.72
N LYS A 97 -1.51 10.83 -5.04
CA LYS A 97 -2.40 9.90 -5.78
C LYS A 97 -3.53 9.35 -4.91
N CYS A 98 -3.37 9.34 -3.59
CA CYS A 98 -4.25 8.64 -2.66
C CYS A 98 -5.34 9.57 -2.11
N GLN A 99 -6.39 9.80 -2.89
CA GLN A 99 -7.40 10.84 -2.61
C GLN A 99 -8.34 10.54 -1.43
N LYS A 100 -8.35 9.30 -0.93
CA LYS A 100 -9.24 8.85 0.17
C LYS A 100 -8.54 8.71 1.51
N VAL A 101 -7.27 9.14 1.62
CA VAL A 101 -6.49 8.96 2.84
C VAL A 101 -7.09 9.79 3.98
N THR A 102 -7.44 9.09 5.06
CA THR A 102 -7.90 9.65 6.33
C THR A 102 -6.81 9.59 7.41
N ASP A 103 -5.92 8.61 7.32
CA ASP A 103 -4.84 8.38 8.30
C ASP A 103 -3.50 8.35 7.55
N LEU A 104 -2.63 9.32 7.82
CA LEU A 104 -1.36 9.48 7.12
C LEU A 104 -0.20 9.60 8.12
N HIS A 105 0.76 8.68 8.04
CA HIS A 105 1.95 8.68 8.89
C HIS A 105 3.22 8.75 8.05
N LEU A 106 4.03 9.79 8.27
CA LEU A 106 5.24 10.17 7.53
C LEU A 106 6.41 10.49 8.48
N ILE A 107 6.47 9.85 9.64
CA ILE A 107 7.58 10.01 10.61
C ILE A 107 8.90 9.60 9.95
N GLU A 108 9.97 10.37 10.16
CA GLU A 108 11.29 10.13 9.55
C GLU A 108 11.28 10.07 8.01
N CYS A 109 10.35 10.77 7.36
CA CYS A 109 10.41 11.05 5.93
C CYS A 109 11.19 12.35 5.67
N LYS A 110 11.96 12.39 4.58
CA LYS A 110 12.78 13.58 4.18
C LYS A 110 11.95 14.73 3.59
N LEU A 111 10.75 14.99 4.10
CA LEU A 111 9.83 15.98 3.55
C LEU A 111 10.18 17.40 4.01
N ARG A 112 10.01 18.37 3.12
CA ARG A 112 10.12 19.81 3.44
C ARG A 112 8.73 20.40 3.66
N SER A 113 8.66 21.54 4.33
CA SER A 113 7.41 22.22 4.67
C SER A 113 6.49 22.46 3.47
N HIS A 114 7.02 22.83 2.30
CA HIS A 114 6.20 23.06 1.10
C HIS A 114 5.52 21.77 0.59
N GLN A 115 6.17 20.61 0.72
CA GLN A 115 5.61 19.32 0.32
C GLN A 115 4.51 18.89 1.27
N LEU A 116 4.70 19.12 2.58
CA LEU A 116 3.67 18.87 3.58
C LEU A 116 2.43 19.72 3.33
N VAL A 117 2.61 21.02 3.08
CA VAL A 117 1.51 21.92 2.73
C VAL A 117 0.80 21.43 1.47
N GLN A 118 1.53 21.01 0.44
CA GLN A 118 0.94 20.47 -0.79
C GLN A 118 0.13 19.19 -0.53
N ILE A 119 0.66 18.25 0.25
CA ILE A 119 -0.01 17.01 0.62
C ILE A 119 -1.31 17.29 1.36
N LEU A 120 -1.27 18.14 2.38
CA LEU A 120 -2.43 18.48 3.20
C LEU A 120 -3.48 19.28 2.41
N ALA A 121 -3.05 20.22 1.58
CA ALA A 121 -3.96 21.00 0.73
C ALA A 121 -4.70 20.15 -0.32
N LYS A 122 -4.12 19.02 -0.76
CA LYS A 122 -4.77 18.12 -1.73
C LYS A 122 -5.58 17.01 -1.07
N ASN A 123 -5.26 16.62 0.16
CA ASN A 123 -5.91 15.54 0.87
C ASN A 123 -6.77 16.07 2.03
N GLN A 124 -7.93 16.61 1.67
CA GLN A 124 -8.86 17.25 2.61
C GLN A 124 -9.59 16.27 3.54
N LEU A 125 -9.39 14.96 3.33
CA LEU A 125 -10.00 13.91 4.14
C LEU A 125 -9.09 13.44 5.29
N ILE A 126 -7.85 13.93 5.37
CA ILE A 126 -6.92 13.55 6.44
C ILE A 126 -7.45 14.03 7.77
N ARG A 127 -7.61 13.09 8.71
CA ARG A 127 -8.05 13.31 10.09
C ARG A 127 -6.95 12.99 11.08
N VAL A 128 -6.13 11.99 10.78
CA VAL A 128 -4.97 11.58 11.57
C VAL A 128 -3.73 11.83 10.74
N PHE A 129 -2.82 12.64 11.28
CA PHE A 129 -1.57 12.98 10.62
C PHE A 129 -0.41 12.90 11.61
N SER A 130 0.68 12.24 11.22
CA SER A 130 1.91 12.18 12.00
C SER A 130 3.10 12.49 11.10
N CYS A 131 3.90 13.48 11.47
CA CYS A 131 5.10 13.88 10.76
C CYS A 131 6.08 14.49 11.76
N SER A 132 7.29 13.95 11.86
CA SER A 132 8.40 14.41 12.70
C SER A 132 9.72 14.02 12.06
#